data_AF-A0A7M1B1G4-F1
#
_entry.id   AF-A0A7M1B1G4-F1
#
_cell.length_a   1.000
_cell.length_b   1.000
_cell.length_c   1.000
_cell.angle_alpha   90.00
_cell.angle_beta   90.00
_cell.angle_gamma   90.00
#
_symmetry.space_group_name_H-M   'P 1'
#
loop_
_entity.id
_entity.type
_entity.pdbx_description
1 polymer ?
#
loop_
_entity_poly.entity_id
_entity_poly.type
_entity_poly.pdbx_seq_one_letter_code
_entity_poly.pdbx_strand_id
1 'polypeptide(L)'
;MLMANLQDDISDVELKQRWRLYWITTIFEFSNLKLQEMAWVYPQTAKWPEDEVWSSSFDECISAYFEILALDDAYEKAVRNANVSKQEADHAKKFHQLAAFYMEPDANSQEILQDEEWLMVVSAAKKFWEYLKKNVTSQREKDLMNNLEKKFPFSCD
;
A
#
# COMPACT_ATOMS: atom_id res chain seq x y z
N MET A 1 -3.47 46.29 -9.57
CA MET A 1 -2.62 45.10 -9.70
C MET A 1 -3.17 44.07 -8.72
N LEU A 2 -4.11 43.24 -9.17
CA LEU A 2 -4.70 42.17 -8.38
C LEU A 2 -3.88 40.91 -8.65
N MET A 3 -3.06 40.50 -7.70
CA MET A 3 -2.52 39.15 -7.69
C MET A 3 -3.63 38.23 -7.20
N ALA A 4 -4.24 37.49 -8.13
CA ALA A 4 -5.11 36.40 -7.78
C ALA A 4 -4.25 35.33 -7.10
N ASN A 5 -4.54 35.03 -5.83
CA ASN A 5 -4.10 33.82 -5.17
C ASN A 5 -4.76 32.63 -5.90
N LEU A 6 -4.09 32.11 -6.93
CA LEU A 6 -4.41 30.84 -7.57
C LEU A 6 -3.89 29.72 -6.68
N GLN A 7 -4.56 29.50 -5.55
CA GLN A 7 -4.57 28.19 -4.92
C GLN A 7 -5.78 27.49 -5.54
N ASP A 8 -5.57 26.74 -6.63
CA ASP A 8 -6.65 25.93 -7.21
C ASP A 8 -7.10 24.94 -6.12
N ASP A 9 -8.30 25.13 -5.59
CA ASP A 9 -8.91 24.21 -4.64
C ASP A 9 -9.00 22.83 -5.31
N ILE A 10 -8.26 21.86 -4.77
CA ILE A 10 -8.30 20.48 -5.28
C ILE A 10 -9.69 19.92 -4.99
N SER A 11 -10.40 19.48 -6.04
CA SER A 11 -11.73 18.91 -5.89
C SER A 11 -11.75 17.65 -5.00
N ASP A 12 -12.87 17.41 -4.31
CA ASP A 12 -13.11 16.19 -3.51
C ASP A 12 -12.90 14.90 -4.31
N VAL A 13 -13.25 14.92 -5.60
CA VAL A 13 -13.06 13.78 -6.52
C VAL A 13 -11.57 13.47 -6.67
N GLU A 14 -10.74 14.48 -6.85
CA GLU A 14 -9.29 14.30 -7.01
C GLU A 14 -8.64 13.91 -5.67
N LEU A 15 -9.06 14.49 -4.54
CA LEU A 15 -8.60 14.07 -3.21
C LEU A 15 -8.91 12.59 -2.94
N LYS A 16 -10.13 12.16 -3.27
CA LYS A 16 -10.54 10.77 -3.15
C LYS A 16 -9.74 9.84 -4.07
N GLN A 17 -9.49 10.26 -5.31
CA GLN A 17 -8.67 9.48 -6.24
C GLN A 17 -7.22 9.36 -5.75
N ARG A 18 -6.62 10.42 -5.21
CA ARG A 18 -5.27 10.38 -4.61
C ARG A 18 -5.22 9.42 -3.42
N TRP A 19 -6.20 9.48 -2.52
CA TRP A 19 -6.31 8.53 -1.42
C TRP A 19 -6.35 7.10 -1.93
N ARG A 20 -7.15 6.81 -2.96
CA ARG A 20 -7.27 5.45 -3.53
C ARG A 20 -5.99 4.96 -4.19
N LEU A 21 -5.30 5.82 -4.93
CA LEU A 21 -4.02 5.46 -5.54
C LEU A 21 -2.97 5.19 -4.45
N TYR A 22 -2.91 6.03 -3.42
CA TYR A 22 -2.00 5.82 -2.29
C TYR A 22 -2.32 4.54 -1.52
N TRP A 23 -3.60 4.28 -1.25
CA TRP A 23 -4.06 3.02 -0.64
C TRP A 23 -3.63 1.79 -1.44
N ILE A 24 -3.80 1.79 -2.76
CA ILE A 24 -3.33 0.71 -3.63
C ILE A 24 -1.80 0.54 -3.54
N THR A 25 -1.05 1.64 -3.58
CA THR A 25 0.42 1.65 -3.42
C THR A 25 0.85 0.99 -2.11
N THR A 26 0.23 1.35 -0.98
CA THR A 26 0.56 0.75 0.33
C THR A 26 0.28 -0.76 0.35
N ILE A 27 -0.88 -1.20 -0.16
CA ILE A 27 -1.22 -2.63 -0.23
C ILE A 27 -0.22 -3.39 -1.10
N PHE A 28 0.22 -2.78 -2.20
CA PHE A 28 1.21 -3.39 -3.07
C PHE A 28 2.52 -3.66 -2.33
N GLU A 29 3.02 -2.68 -1.57
CA GLU A 29 4.23 -2.85 -0.75
C GLU A 29 4.06 -3.99 0.27
N PHE A 30 2.96 -4.03 1.02
CA PHE A 30 2.66 -5.16 1.91
C PHE A 30 2.62 -6.52 1.21
N SER A 31 2.16 -6.55 -0.04
CA SER A 31 1.99 -7.80 -0.78
C SER A 31 3.28 -8.35 -1.40
N ASN A 32 4.35 -7.56 -1.48
CA ASN A 32 5.51 -7.86 -2.31
C ASN A 32 6.82 -7.90 -1.51
N LEU A 33 7.18 -9.10 -1.04
CA LEU A 33 8.45 -9.34 -0.32
C LEU A 33 9.68 -8.86 -1.07
N LYS A 34 9.69 -8.96 -2.41
CA LYS A 34 10.86 -8.54 -3.18
C LYS A 34 11.04 -7.03 -3.13
N LEU A 35 9.95 -6.29 -3.24
CA LEU A 35 9.95 -4.84 -3.05
C LEU A 35 10.38 -4.48 -1.63
N GLN A 36 9.83 -5.14 -0.61
CA GLN A 36 10.22 -4.91 0.79
C GLN A 36 11.70 -5.18 1.02
N GLU A 37 12.26 -6.27 0.49
CA GLU A 37 13.70 -6.58 0.59
C GLU A 37 14.55 -5.47 -0.06
N MET A 38 14.16 -5.03 -1.26
CA MET A 38 14.87 -3.96 -1.97
C MET A 38 14.80 -2.63 -1.22
N ALA A 39 13.63 -2.29 -0.67
CA ALA A 39 13.38 -1.03 -0.01
C ALA A 39 13.95 -0.97 1.41
N TRP A 40 13.73 -2.01 2.21
CA TRP A 40 13.97 -2.00 3.66
C TRP A 40 15.36 -2.51 4.05
N VAL A 41 15.96 -3.39 3.24
CA VAL A 41 17.25 -4.02 3.53
C VAL A 41 18.36 -3.42 2.66
N TYR A 42 18.08 -3.18 1.39
CA TYR A 42 19.08 -2.76 0.41
C TYR A 42 18.78 -1.45 -0.33
N PRO A 43 18.21 -0.39 0.30
CA PRO A 43 17.71 0.78 -0.43
C PRO A 43 18.77 1.48 -1.29
N GLN A 44 20.02 1.48 -0.81
CA GLN A 44 21.16 2.15 -1.47
C GLN A 44 21.85 1.30 -2.54
N THR A 45 21.62 -0.01 -2.56
CA THR A 45 22.32 -0.96 -3.43
C THR A 45 21.38 -1.77 -4.33
N ALA A 46 20.08 -1.66 -4.12
CA ALA A 46 19.07 -2.31 -4.94
C ALA A 46 19.12 -1.80 -6.38
N LYS A 47 18.90 -2.72 -7.32
CA LYS A 47 18.78 -2.40 -8.75
C LYS A 47 17.33 -2.03 -9.04
N TRP A 48 17.02 -0.74 -8.90
CA TRP A 48 15.67 -0.23 -9.11
C TRP A 48 15.26 -0.27 -10.61
N PRO A 49 14.02 -0.66 -10.93
CA PRO A 49 13.49 -0.54 -12.28
C PRO A 49 13.43 0.93 -12.70
N GLU A 50 13.88 1.23 -13.93
CA GLU A 50 13.74 2.57 -14.54
C GLU A 50 14.32 3.73 -13.69
N ASP A 51 15.32 3.45 -12.85
CA ASP A 51 15.95 4.40 -11.90
C ASP A 51 14.97 5.02 -10.87
N GLU A 52 13.76 4.46 -10.71
CA GLU A 52 12.79 4.91 -9.73
C GLU A 52 13.00 4.22 -8.38
N VAL A 53 13.61 4.95 -7.45
CA VAL A 53 13.93 4.45 -6.11
C VAL A 53 12.68 4.43 -5.22
N TRP A 54 12.33 3.26 -4.69
CA TRP A 54 11.33 3.11 -3.63
C TRP A 54 12.03 2.84 -2.30
N SER A 55 12.54 3.89 -1.67
CA SER A 55 13.15 3.76 -0.34
C SER A 55 12.05 3.87 0.72
N SER A 56 11.88 2.83 1.53
CA SER A 56 11.00 2.80 2.69
C SER A 56 11.59 1.94 3.81
N SER A 57 10.94 1.90 4.98
CA SER A 57 11.20 0.95 6.06
C SER A 57 9.93 0.19 6.47
N PHE A 58 10.08 -0.79 7.37
CA PHE A 58 8.94 -1.44 8.01
C PHE A 58 7.99 -0.42 8.67
N ASP A 59 8.53 0.47 9.51
CA ASP A 59 7.74 1.51 10.19
C ASP A 59 7.02 2.42 9.20
N GLU A 60 7.72 2.86 8.15
CA GLU A 60 7.11 3.71 7.12
C GLU A 60 6.00 2.98 6.37
N CYS A 61 6.14 1.67 6.11
CA CYS A 61 5.11 0.85 5.50
C CYS A 61 3.86 0.72 6.40
N ILE A 62 4.06 0.45 7.69
CA ILE A 62 2.98 0.37 8.69
C ILE A 62 2.28 1.73 8.81
N SER A 63 3.02 2.82 9.06
CA SER A 63 2.47 4.15 9.24
C SER A 63 1.81 4.68 7.96
N ALA A 64 2.35 4.39 6.78
CA ALA A 64 1.71 4.76 5.51
C ALA A 64 0.30 4.16 5.38
N TYR A 65 0.10 2.93 5.84
CA TYR A 65 -1.19 2.26 5.77
C TYR A 65 -2.14 2.62 6.91
N PHE A 66 -1.69 2.59 8.18
CA PHE A 66 -2.57 2.82 9.31
C PHE A 66 -2.77 4.31 9.62
N GLU A 67 -1.70 5.10 9.65
CA GLU A 67 -1.74 6.48 10.12
C GLU A 67 -2.07 7.45 8.98
N ILE A 68 -1.33 7.39 7.87
CA ILE A 68 -1.49 8.35 6.76
C ILE A 68 -2.86 8.18 6.09
N LEU A 69 -3.32 6.94 5.92
CA LEU A 69 -4.66 6.67 5.39
C LEU A 69 -5.77 6.74 6.46
N ALA A 70 -5.41 6.89 7.73
CA ALA A 70 -6.31 6.87 8.89
C ALA A 70 -7.23 5.64 8.89
N LEU A 71 -6.61 4.46 8.87
CA LEU A 71 -7.28 3.15 8.85
C LEU A 71 -7.24 2.45 10.23
N ASP A 72 -6.78 3.12 11.27
CA ASP A 72 -6.78 2.66 12.67
C ASP A 72 -8.18 2.26 13.17
N ASP A 73 -9.24 2.81 12.56
CA ASP A 73 -10.64 2.49 12.84
C ASP A 73 -11.20 1.30 12.02
N ALA A 74 -10.33 0.44 11.49
CA ALA A 74 -10.70 -0.73 10.68
C ALA A 74 -11.61 -0.39 9.49
N TYR A 75 -11.26 0.66 8.74
CA TYR A 75 -11.95 1.17 7.55
C TYR A 75 -13.29 1.88 7.80
N GLU A 76 -13.74 2.09 9.04
CA GLU A 76 -15.05 2.70 9.32
C GLU A 76 -15.19 4.09 8.67
N LYS A 77 -14.20 4.97 8.86
CA LYS A 77 -14.16 6.30 8.25
C LYS A 77 -13.98 6.23 6.74
N ALA A 78 -13.15 5.34 6.23
CA ALA A 78 -12.92 5.18 4.80
C ALA A 78 -14.19 4.71 4.06
N VAL A 79 -14.99 3.82 4.65
CA VAL A 79 -16.31 3.41 4.12
C VAL A 79 -17.32 4.57 4.21
N ARG A 80 -17.36 5.28 5.34
CA ARG A 80 -18.28 6.41 5.55
C ARG A 80 -18.06 7.55 4.57
N ASN A 81 -16.80 7.83 4.24
CA ASN A 81 -16.40 8.84 3.26
C ASN A 81 -16.43 8.30 1.81
N ALA A 82 -16.89 7.06 1.62
CA ALA A 82 -16.96 6.34 0.37
C ALA A 82 -15.61 6.17 -0.35
N ASN A 83 -14.47 6.33 0.32
CA ASN A 83 -13.13 6.06 -0.21
C ASN A 83 -12.99 4.59 -0.63
N VAL A 84 -13.59 3.69 0.14
CA VAL A 84 -13.74 2.26 -0.18
C VAL A 84 -15.19 1.84 -0.02
N SER A 85 -15.58 0.80 -0.73
CA SER A 85 -16.83 0.08 -0.49
C SER A 85 -16.73 -0.81 0.74
N LYS A 86 -17.89 -1.16 1.33
CA LYS A 86 -17.93 -2.16 2.40
C LYS A 86 -17.36 -3.51 1.94
N GLN A 87 -17.59 -3.89 0.69
CA GLN A 87 -17.08 -5.14 0.14
C GLN A 87 -15.54 -5.15 0.07
N GLU A 88 -14.92 -4.05 -0.36
CA GLU A 88 -13.46 -3.91 -0.33
C GLU A 88 -12.92 -4.00 1.10
N ALA A 89 -13.55 -3.30 2.06
CA ALA A 89 -13.18 -3.36 3.47
C ALA A 89 -13.29 -4.78 4.05
N ASP A 90 -14.37 -5.50 3.73
CA ASP A 90 -14.59 -6.89 4.16
C ASP A 90 -13.50 -7.83 3.60
N HIS A 91 -13.04 -7.62 2.36
CA HIS A 91 -11.94 -8.40 1.78
C HIS A 91 -10.56 -8.00 2.35
N ALA A 92 -10.39 -6.73 2.73
CA ALA A 92 -9.17 -6.26 3.39
C ALA A 92 -9.03 -6.78 4.82
N LYS A 93 -10.14 -7.14 5.47
CA LYS A 93 -10.21 -7.44 6.92
C LYS A 93 -9.12 -8.37 7.42
N LYS A 94 -8.90 -9.50 6.75
CA LYS A 94 -7.89 -10.48 7.21
C LYS A 94 -6.49 -9.88 7.17
N PHE A 95 -6.12 -9.23 6.06
CA PHE A 95 -4.84 -8.55 5.93
C PHE A 95 -4.69 -7.46 7.00
N HIS A 96 -5.70 -6.60 7.12
CA HIS A 96 -5.72 -5.50 8.08
C HIS A 96 -5.51 -5.99 9.52
N GLN A 97 -6.21 -7.04 9.94
CA GLN A 97 -6.08 -7.61 11.28
C GLN A 97 -4.69 -8.19 11.52
N LEU A 98 -4.14 -8.95 10.56
CA LEU A 98 -2.80 -9.51 10.69
C LEU A 98 -1.75 -8.40 10.80
N ALA A 99 -1.83 -7.36 9.96
CA ALA A 99 -0.91 -6.24 10.01
C ALA A 99 -1.04 -5.43 11.32
N ALA A 100 -2.24 -5.27 11.85
CA ALA A 100 -2.48 -4.51 13.08
C ALA A 100 -2.00 -5.22 14.36
N PHE A 101 -1.94 -6.55 14.34
CA PHE A 101 -1.52 -7.37 15.48
C PHE A 101 -0.11 -7.93 15.34
N TYR A 102 0.55 -7.71 14.21
CA TYR A 102 1.93 -8.12 14.02
C TYR A 102 2.82 -7.38 15.02
N MET A 103 3.62 -8.15 15.77
CA MET A 103 4.62 -7.62 16.69
C MET A 103 5.98 -7.99 16.12
N GLU A 104 6.78 -7.00 15.74
CA GLU A 104 8.10 -7.26 15.19
C GLU A 104 9.00 -7.98 16.21
N PRO A 105 9.77 -9.00 15.79
CA PRO A 105 10.66 -9.73 16.68
C PRO A 105 11.91 -8.91 17.06
N ASP A 106 12.41 -8.10 16.12
CA ASP A 106 13.53 -7.16 16.25
C ASP A 106 13.33 -6.00 15.25
N ALA A 107 14.01 -4.88 15.47
CA ALA A 107 14.07 -3.73 14.56
C ALA A 107 14.90 -4.00 13.28
N ASN A 108 15.37 -5.23 13.09
CA ASN A 108 16.13 -5.63 11.91
C ASN A 108 15.20 -6.04 10.78
N SER A 109 15.15 -5.24 9.71
CA SER A 109 14.34 -5.50 8.52
C SER A 109 14.52 -6.91 7.95
N GLN A 110 15.73 -7.47 7.98
CA GLN A 110 15.97 -8.81 7.42
C GLN A 110 15.34 -9.92 8.28
N GLU A 111 15.26 -9.73 9.59
CA GLU A 111 14.60 -10.67 10.49
C GLU A 111 13.07 -10.59 10.33
N ILE A 112 12.52 -9.38 10.19
CA ILE A 112 11.10 -9.16 9.87
C ILE A 112 10.71 -9.90 8.58
N LEU A 113 11.52 -9.81 7.52
CA LEU A 113 11.21 -10.47 6.24
C LEU A 113 11.32 -12.01 6.27
N GLN A 114 11.89 -12.57 7.33
CA GLN A 114 11.97 -14.02 7.57
C GLN A 114 10.95 -14.50 8.61
N ASP A 115 10.27 -13.59 9.30
CA ASP A 115 9.31 -13.90 10.35
C ASP A 115 8.04 -14.55 9.78
N GLU A 116 7.63 -15.67 10.39
CA GLU A 116 6.47 -16.43 9.91
C GLU A 116 5.16 -15.64 10.02
N GLU A 117 5.01 -14.78 11.04
CA GLU A 117 3.84 -13.91 11.19
C GLU A 117 3.82 -12.81 10.14
N TRP A 118 4.97 -12.20 9.84
CA TRP A 118 5.07 -11.26 8.74
C TRP A 118 4.74 -11.89 7.39
N LEU A 119 5.25 -13.09 7.12
CA LEU A 119 4.92 -13.83 5.90
C LEU A 119 3.41 -14.13 5.78
N MET A 120 2.70 -14.32 6.90
CA MET A 120 1.24 -14.40 6.90
C MET A 120 0.57 -13.07 6.52
N VAL A 121 1.09 -11.93 6.98
CA VAL A 121 0.64 -10.59 6.58
C VAL A 121 0.79 -10.42 5.06
N VAL A 122 1.98 -10.68 4.53
CA VAL A 122 2.27 -10.59 3.09
C VAL A 122 1.32 -11.49 2.28
N SER A 123 1.14 -12.74 2.71
CA SER A 123 0.25 -13.68 2.03
C SER A 123 -1.20 -13.19 2.01
N ALA A 124 -1.68 -12.60 3.11
CA ALA A 124 -3.01 -12.02 3.18
C ALA A 124 -3.14 -10.76 2.30
N ALA A 125 -2.11 -9.89 2.28
CA ALA A 125 -2.05 -8.73 1.41
C ALA A 125 -2.06 -9.12 -0.08
N LYS A 126 -1.28 -10.14 -0.48
CA LYS A 126 -1.28 -10.70 -1.85
C LYS A 126 -2.66 -11.21 -2.26
N LYS A 127 -3.38 -11.90 -1.36
CA LYS A 127 -4.77 -12.33 -1.62
C LYS A 127 -5.71 -11.15 -1.81
N PHE A 128 -5.55 -10.09 -1.02
CA PHE A 128 -6.36 -8.89 -1.16
C PHE A 128 -6.03 -8.11 -2.44
N TRP A 129 -4.75 -8.02 -2.80
CA TRP A 129 -4.30 -7.46 -4.06
C TRP A 129 -4.95 -8.16 -5.27
N GLU A 130 -4.97 -9.49 -5.28
CA GLU A 130 -5.62 -10.29 -6.33
C GLU A 130 -7.14 -10.06 -6.41
N TYR A 131 -7.79 -9.75 -5.28
CA TYR A 131 -9.17 -9.28 -5.28
C TYR A 131 -9.27 -7.90 -5.95
N LEU A 132 -8.43 -6.94 -5.57
CA LEU A 132 -8.46 -5.59 -6.14
C LEU A 132 -8.26 -5.61 -7.66
N LYS A 133 -7.29 -6.37 -8.19
CA LYS A 133 -7.03 -6.48 -9.64
C LYS A 133 -8.28 -6.80 -10.46
N LYS A 134 -9.17 -7.60 -9.89
CA LYS A 134 -10.40 -8.07 -10.55
C LYS A 134 -11.57 -7.10 -10.39
N ASN A 135 -11.54 -6.22 -9.39
CA ASN A 135 -12.70 -5.46 -8.95
C ASN A 135 -12.53 -3.93 -9.01
N VAL A 136 -11.31 -3.40 -9.12
CA VAL A 136 -11.12 -1.97 -9.35
C VAL A 136 -11.70 -1.56 -10.71
N THR A 137 -12.41 -0.45 -10.75
CA THR A 137 -13.11 0.02 -11.95
C THR A 137 -12.44 1.24 -12.59
N SER A 138 -11.79 2.09 -11.79
CA SER A 138 -11.08 3.28 -12.27
C SER A 138 -9.90 2.90 -13.17
N GLN A 139 -9.81 3.56 -14.33
CA GLN A 139 -8.69 3.33 -15.25
C GLN A 139 -7.35 3.72 -14.62
N ARG A 140 -7.29 4.81 -13.85
CA ARG A 140 -6.07 5.25 -13.15
C ARG A 140 -5.56 4.20 -12.16
N GLU A 141 -6.48 3.50 -11.48
CA GLU A 141 -6.15 2.44 -10.54
C GLU A 141 -5.60 1.21 -11.29
N LYS A 142 -6.26 0.81 -12.37
CA LYS A 142 -5.78 -0.29 -13.23
C LYS A 142 -4.41 -0.01 -13.80
N ASP A 143 -4.18 1.21 -14.31
CA ASP A 143 -2.90 1.62 -14.87
C ASP A 143 -1.80 1.60 -13.81
N LEU A 144 -2.08 2.09 -12.60
CA LEU A 144 -1.16 2.01 -11.46
C LEU A 144 -0.83 0.55 -11.11
N MET A 145 -1.84 -0.31 -10.93
CA MET A 145 -1.62 -1.72 -10.57
C MET A 145 -0.79 -2.46 -11.62
N ASN A 146 -1.09 -2.26 -12.92
CA ASN A 146 -0.33 -2.86 -14.01
C ASN A 146 1.13 -2.36 -14.04
N ASN A 147 1.33 -1.07 -13.79
CA ASN A 147 2.67 -0.48 -13.75
C ASN A 147 3.50 -1.04 -12.58
N LEU A 148 2.89 -1.15 -11.40
CA LEU A 148 3.52 -1.72 -10.21
C LEU A 148 3.95 -3.17 -10.45
N GLU A 149 3.09 -4.01 -11.03
CA GLU A 149 3.44 -5.41 -11.33
C GLU A 149 4.49 -5.55 -12.44
N LYS A 150 4.49 -4.64 -13.42
CA LYS A 150 5.52 -4.62 -14.46
C LYS A 150 6.89 -4.29 -13.86
N LYS A 151 6.95 -3.34 -12.92
CA LYS A 151 8.19 -2.90 -12.27
C LYS A 151 8.69 -3.90 -11.23
N PHE A 152 7.77 -4.40 -10.40
CA PHE A 152 8.05 -5.29 -9.29
C PHE A 152 7.18 -6.55 -9.43
N PRO A 153 7.54 -7.47 -10.35
CA PRO A 153 6.76 -8.68 -10.55
C PRO A 153 6.74 -9.51 -9.26
N PHE A 154 5.58 -10.06 -8.92
CA PHE A 154 5.52 -11.10 -7.88
C PHE A 154 6.38 -12.28 -8.33
N SER A 155 7.23 -12.78 -7.45
CA SER A 155 7.94 -14.04 -7.68
C SER A 155 6.93 -15.15 -7.96
N CYS A 156 7.19 -15.94 -8.99
CA CYS A 156 6.53 -17.24 -9.13
C CYS A 156 7.05 -18.12 -7.99
N ASP A 157 6.14 -18.53 -7.11
CA ASP A 157 6.40 -19.57 -6.10
C ASP A 157 6.79 -20.89 -6.79
#